data_AF-A0A9E0IIE3-F1
#
_entry.id   AF-A0A9E0IIE3-F1
#
_cell.length_a   1.000
_cell.length_b   1.000
_cell.length_c   1.000
_cell.angle_alpha   90.00
_cell.angle_beta   90.00
_cell.angle_gamma   90.00
#
_symmetry.space_group_name_H-M   'P 1'
#
loop_
_entity.id
_entity.type
_entity.pdbx_description
1 polymer ?
#
loop_
_entity_poly.entity_id
_entity_poly.type
_entity_poly.pdbx_seq_one_letter_code
_entity_poly.pdbx_strand_id
1 'polypeptide(L)'
;MTPEKSSPDQPTTFAPPRAGRWFEVLLRYRYSAVIALVLLLMFGQKAIAQEFKSAADCVVGKRVMTREQQAGVIVKADGSSCHVKLDSTGKVDYNIFWMLRAETAAGKPGPASSPSNTTGNLAPGKYPCYMLAGSTLNYMFIDIHIESNNRYRDGSGKTGTYTVGANDSISFTGPLASAKGKLLPGPRIGLNMNGGNFYNTSCSRSK
;
A
#
# COMPACT_ATOMS: atom_id res chain seq x y z
N MET A 1 -89.21 24.43 60.93
CA MET A 1 -88.71 25.44 59.98
C MET A 1 -87.72 24.74 59.06
N THR A 2 -87.99 24.87 57.76
CA THR A 2 -87.24 24.48 56.55
C THR A 2 -85.72 24.75 56.58
N PRO A 3 -84.96 24.36 55.54
CA PRO A 3 -84.77 23.05 54.89
C PRO A 3 -83.24 22.77 54.84
N GLU A 4 -82.69 22.23 53.74
CA GLU A 4 -81.25 22.26 53.36
C GLU A 4 -80.44 20.98 53.67
N LYS A 5 -79.69 20.33 52.77
CA LYS A 5 -79.44 20.43 51.32
C LYS A 5 -78.59 19.25 50.88
N SER A 6 -78.77 18.96 49.60
CA SER A 6 -78.10 17.98 48.74
C SER A 6 -76.60 17.74 48.97
N SER A 7 -76.27 16.45 48.97
CA SER A 7 -74.95 15.85 48.71
C SER A 7 -74.34 16.34 47.39
N PRO A 8 -73.07 16.77 47.38
CA PRO A 8 -72.26 16.85 46.17
C PRO A 8 -71.21 15.72 46.10
N ASP A 9 -71.11 15.13 44.91
CA ASP A 9 -70.18 14.08 44.50
C ASP A 9 -68.72 14.41 44.82
N GLN A 10 -68.00 13.39 45.34
CA GLN A 10 -66.54 13.43 45.49
C GLN A 10 -65.86 13.31 44.13
N PRO A 11 -64.96 14.24 43.74
CA PRO A 11 -64.07 14.03 42.62
C PRO A 11 -62.91 13.10 43.01
N THR A 12 -62.81 11.97 42.32
CA THR A 12 -61.67 11.04 42.39
C THR A 12 -60.41 11.70 41.85
N THR A 13 -59.44 11.90 42.74
CA THR A 13 -58.10 12.38 42.40
C THR A 13 -57.31 11.23 41.78
N PHE A 14 -57.11 11.27 40.45
CA PHE A 14 -56.18 10.38 39.76
C PHE A 14 -54.75 10.89 39.92
N ALA A 15 -53.93 10.14 40.66
CA ALA A 15 -52.48 10.36 40.70
C ALA A 15 -51.82 9.78 39.43
N PRO A 16 -50.90 10.49 38.77
CA PRO A 16 -50.13 9.93 37.66
C PRO A 16 -49.10 8.91 38.18
N PRO A 17 -48.91 7.76 37.51
CA PRO A 17 -47.85 6.82 37.84
C PRO A 17 -46.47 7.39 37.49
N ARG A 18 -45.50 7.17 38.38
CA ARG A 18 -44.08 7.52 38.24
C ARG A 18 -43.47 6.89 36.99
N ALA A 19 -43.42 7.63 35.89
CA ALA A 19 -42.62 7.30 34.72
C ALA A 19 -41.14 7.62 35.02
N GLY A 20 -40.43 6.70 35.68
CA GLY A 20 -39.08 7.00 36.18
C GLY A 20 -38.05 5.87 36.16
N ARG A 21 -38.29 4.73 35.50
CA ARG A 21 -37.32 3.60 35.54
C ARG A 21 -37.08 2.80 34.28
N TRP A 22 -37.79 3.03 33.18
CA TRP A 22 -37.59 2.23 31.95
C TRP A 22 -36.63 2.87 30.92
N PHE A 23 -36.34 4.17 31.04
CA PHE A 23 -35.48 4.86 30.08
C PHE A 23 -33.98 4.52 30.20
N GLU A 24 -33.49 4.12 31.38
CA GLU A 24 -32.07 3.80 31.56
C GLU A 24 -31.67 2.42 31.02
N VAL A 25 -32.59 1.45 30.99
CA VAL A 25 -32.28 0.09 30.54
C VAL A 25 -32.17 0.03 29.00
N LEU A 26 -32.98 0.81 28.28
CA LEU A 26 -32.96 0.87 26.82
C LEU A 26 -31.75 1.66 26.28
N LEU A 27 -31.25 2.65 27.02
CA LEU A 27 -30.06 3.42 26.63
C LEU A 27 -28.77 2.58 26.72
N ARG A 28 -28.65 1.72 27.74
CA ARG A 28 -27.49 0.82 27.91
C ARG A 28 -27.44 -0.28 26.85
N TYR A 29 -28.58 -0.81 26.43
CA TYR A 29 -28.64 -1.88 25.42
C TYR A 29 -28.27 -1.38 24.01
N ARG A 30 -28.62 -0.14 23.66
CA ARG A 30 -28.22 0.47 22.38
C ARG A 30 -26.73 0.83 22.32
N TYR A 31 -26.13 1.23 23.44
CA TYR A 31 -24.69 1.49 23.51
C TYR A 31 -23.85 0.22 23.31
N SER A 32 -24.25 -0.92 23.91
CA SER A 32 -23.51 -2.18 23.78
C SER A 32 -23.54 -2.75 22.35
N ALA A 33 -24.65 -2.62 21.62
CA ALA A 33 -24.76 -3.11 20.24
C ALA A 33 -23.91 -2.28 19.26
N VAL A 34 -23.81 -0.96 19.46
CA VAL A 34 -22.99 -0.07 18.63
C VAL A 34 -21.49 -0.30 18.88
N ILE A 35 -21.08 -0.51 20.13
CA ILE A 35 -19.68 -0.81 20.48
C ILE A 35 -19.23 -2.15 19.86
N ALA A 36 -20.09 -3.17 19.89
CA ALA A 36 -19.79 -4.45 19.26
C ALA A 36 -19.65 -4.35 17.72
N LEU A 37 -20.48 -3.53 17.06
CA LEU A 37 -20.39 -3.29 15.61
C LEU A 37 -19.14 -2.50 15.23
N VAL A 38 -18.76 -1.49 16.02
CA VAL A 38 -17.52 -0.71 15.81
C VAL A 38 -16.28 -1.59 16.04
N LEU A 39 -16.30 -2.48 17.03
CA LEU A 39 -15.21 -3.43 17.25
C LEU A 39 -15.08 -4.44 16.09
N LEU A 40 -16.19 -4.93 15.52
CA LEU A 40 -16.15 -5.87 14.39
C LEU A 40 -15.58 -5.24 13.11
N LEU A 41 -15.77 -3.92 12.90
CA LEU A 41 -15.22 -3.19 11.75
C LEU A 41 -13.72 -2.89 11.88
N MET A 42 -13.14 -2.96 13.09
CA MET A 42 -11.72 -2.68 13.34
C MET A 42 -10.78 -3.86 13.10
N PHE A 43 -11.28 -5.11 13.01
CA PHE A 43 -10.43 -6.31 12.81
C PHE A 43 -10.21 -6.71 11.35
N GLY A 44 -10.69 -5.90 10.39
CA GLY A 44 -10.48 -6.11 8.96
C GLY A 44 -9.16 -5.56 8.41
N GLN A 45 -8.07 -5.54 9.18
CA GLN A 45 -6.78 -5.12 8.65
C GLN A 45 -6.23 -6.19 7.71
N LYS A 46 -6.43 -6.00 6.40
CA LYS A 46 -5.79 -6.83 5.38
C LYS A 46 -4.28 -6.76 5.56
N ALA A 47 -3.67 -7.89 5.91
CA ALA A 47 -2.23 -8.03 5.90
C ALA A 47 -1.73 -7.81 4.46
N ILE A 48 -1.12 -6.66 4.23
CA ILE A 48 -0.47 -6.34 2.96
C ILE A 48 0.81 -7.18 2.91
N ALA A 49 0.85 -8.17 2.02
CA ALA A 49 2.07 -8.91 1.74
C ALA A 49 3.14 -7.91 1.26
N GLN A 50 4.13 -7.63 2.11
CA GLN A 50 5.18 -6.65 1.81
C GLN A 50 6.06 -7.16 0.66
N GLU A 51 6.37 -6.26 -0.28
CA GLU A 51 7.44 -6.49 -1.26
C GLU A 51 8.75 -6.79 -0.51
N PHE A 52 9.62 -7.61 -1.09
CA PHE A 52 10.90 -7.93 -0.49
C PHE A 52 11.76 -6.66 -0.38
N LYS A 53 12.39 -6.50 0.78
CA LYS A 53 13.16 -5.30 1.12
C LYS A 53 14.61 -5.44 0.68
N SER A 54 15.10 -6.67 0.56
CA SER A 54 16.48 -6.97 0.24
C SER A 54 16.64 -8.24 -0.57
N ALA A 55 17.82 -8.39 -1.16
CA ALA A 55 18.29 -9.61 -1.80
C ALA A 55 18.20 -10.84 -0.87
N ALA A 56 18.40 -10.66 0.43
CA ALA A 56 18.32 -11.75 1.42
C ALA A 56 16.92 -12.36 1.55
N ASP A 57 15.88 -11.67 1.08
CA ASP A 57 14.52 -12.18 1.06
C ASP A 57 14.30 -13.22 -0.07
N CYS A 58 15.23 -13.34 -1.02
CA CYS A 58 15.28 -14.37 -2.07
C CYS A 58 15.66 -15.74 -1.51
N VAL A 59 14.74 -16.37 -0.77
CA VAL A 59 14.95 -17.71 -0.20
C VAL A 59 14.40 -18.77 -1.16
N VAL A 60 15.24 -19.72 -1.57
CA VAL A 60 14.82 -20.86 -2.40
C VAL A 60 13.74 -21.67 -1.69
N GLY A 61 12.71 -22.09 -2.42
CA GLY A 61 11.53 -22.77 -1.90
C GLY A 61 10.43 -21.84 -1.40
N LYS A 62 10.71 -20.54 -1.25
CA LYS A 62 9.71 -19.57 -0.79
C LYS A 62 8.70 -19.27 -1.91
N ARG A 63 7.43 -19.28 -1.52
CA ARG A 63 6.31 -18.89 -2.38
C ARG A 63 6.25 -17.38 -2.53
N VAL A 64 6.14 -16.93 -3.76
CA VAL A 64 6.12 -15.52 -4.11
C VAL A 64 5.09 -15.23 -5.18
N MET A 65 4.74 -13.96 -5.29
CA MET A 65 3.93 -13.46 -6.38
C MET A 65 4.69 -12.35 -7.09
N THR A 66 4.73 -12.40 -8.42
CA THR A 66 5.31 -11.34 -9.25
C THR A 66 4.41 -10.09 -9.27
N ARG A 67 4.89 -9.01 -9.89
CA ARG A 67 4.09 -7.78 -10.07
C ARG A 67 2.93 -7.97 -11.04
N GLU A 68 3.06 -8.89 -11.98
CA GLU A 68 2.03 -9.32 -12.92
C GLU A 68 0.99 -10.23 -12.24
N GLN A 69 1.06 -10.36 -10.91
CA GLN A 69 0.18 -11.21 -10.10
C GLN A 69 0.28 -12.69 -10.44
N GLN A 70 1.45 -13.13 -10.92
CA GLN A 70 1.70 -14.54 -11.18
C GLN A 70 2.33 -15.18 -9.95
N ALA A 71 1.71 -16.25 -9.46
CA ALA A 71 2.25 -17.02 -8.35
C ALA A 71 3.37 -17.96 -8.82
N GLY A 72 4.32 -18.22 -7.93
CA GLY A 72 5.41 -19.16 -8.19
C GLY A 72 6.28 -19.45 -6.97
N VAL A 73 7.30 -20.26 -7.19
CA VAL A 73 8.31 -20.62 -6.19
C VAL A 73 9.67 -20.12 -6.63
N ILE A 74 10.43 -19.52 -5.71
CA ILE A 74 11.84 -19.22 -5.95
C ILE A 74 12.61 -20.54 -6.04
N VAL A 75 13.17 -20.86 -7.20
CA VAL A 75 13.97 -22.07 -7.44
C VAL A 75 15.47 -21.83 -7.38
N LYS A 76 15.90 -20.57 -7.53
CA LYS A 76 17.30 -20.16 -7.43
C LYS A 76 17.39 -18.71 -6.97
N ALA A 77 18.41 -18.39 -6.19
CA ALA A 77 18.73 -17.03 -5.78
C ALA A 77 20.16 -16.70 -6.22
N ASP A 78 20.31 -15.61 -6.98
CA ASP A 78 21.58 -15.14 -7.53
C ASP A 78 21.79 -13.68 -7.08
N GLY A 79 22.34 -13.50 -5.88
CA GLY A 79 22.55 -12.17 -5.29
C GLY A 79 21.25 -11.41 -5.14
N SER A 80 21.08 -10.30 -5.87
CA SER A 80 19.86 -9.48 -5.87
C SER A 80 18.72 -10.02 -6.73
N SER A 81 18.88 -11.18 -7.36
CA SER A 81 17.84 -11.79 -8.20
C SER A 81 17.32 -13.12 -7.67
N CYS A 82 16.05 -13.35 -7.95
CA CYS A 82 15.25 -14.52 -7.64
C CYS A 82 14.77 -15.13 -8.96
N HIS A 83 15.12 -16.39 -9.21
CA HIS A 83 14.54 -17.16 -10.29
C HIS A 83 13.25 -17.80 -9.78
N VAL A 84 12.11 -17.41 -10.34
CA VAL A 84 10.80 -17.85 -9.90
C VAL A 84 10.23 -18.80 -10.94
N LYS A 85 9.99 -20.06 -10.56
CA LYS A 85 9.20 -20.97 -11.37
C LYS A 85 7.73 -20.60 -11.22
N LEU A 86 7.14 -20.07 -12.29
CA LEU A 86 5.74 -19.64 -12.31
C LEU A 86 4.80 -20.85 -12.35
N ASP A 87 3.74 -20.83 -11.55
CA ASP A 87 2.79 -21.94 -11.48
C ASP A 87 1.98 -22.09 -12.78
N SER A 88 1.64 -20.97 -13.42
CA SER A 88 0.78 -20.93 -14.61
C SER A 88 1.44 -21.52 -15.85
N THR A 89 2.76 -21.34 -15.99
CA THR A 89 3.50 -21.74 -17.20
C THR A 89 4.55 -22.81 -16.94
N GLY A 90 4.90 -23.06 -15.68
CA GLY A 90 6.01 -23.93 -15.29
C GLY A 90 7.40 -23.40 -15.68
N LYS A 91 7.48 -22.23 -16.34
CA LYS A 91 8.73 -21.61 -16.77
C LYS A 91 9.41 -20.92 -15.60
N VAL A 92 10.74 -20.88 -15.65
CA VAL A 92 11.55 -20.12 -14.71
C VAL A 92 11.71 -18.71 -15.26
N ASP A 93 11.19 -17.75 -14.53
CA ASP A 93 11.29 -16.34 -14.84
C ASP A 93 12.27 -15.64 -13.90
N TYR A 94 12.93 -14.61 -14.41
CA TYR A 94 13.98 -13.90 -13.71
C TYR A 94 13.41 -12.61 -13.10
N ASN A 95 13.41 -12.52 -11.77
CA ASN A 95 12.81 -11.42 -11.04
C ASN A 95 13.81 -10.82 -10.05
N ILE A 96 13.88 -9.50 -9.96
CA ILE A 96 14.69 -8.84 -8.93
C ILE A 96 13.93 -8.91 -7.60
N PHE A 97 14.59 -9.06 -6.46
CA PHE A 97 13.91 -9.30 -5.17
C PHE A 97 12.74 -8.34 -4.92
N TRP A 98 12.92 -7.04 -5.17
CA TRP A 98 11.90 -6.00 -4.92
C TRP A 98 10.68 -6.08 -5.86
N MET A 99 10.74 -6.91 -6.92
CA MET A 99 9.59 -7.23 -7.77
C MET A 99 8.71 -8.33 -7.18
N LEU A 100 9.21 -9.02 -6.15
CA LEU A 100 8.56 -10.13 -5.53
C LEU A 100 8.00 -9.73 -4.19
N ARG A 101 6.85 -10.31 -3.88
CA ARG A 101 6.21 -10.26 -2.58
C ARG A 101 5.98 -11.68 -2.12
N ALA A 102 6.01 -11.89 -0.80
CA ALA A 102 5.64 -13.19 -0.24
C ALA A 102 4.19 -13.51 -0.65
N GLU A 103 3.94 -14.74 -1.08
CA GLU A 103 2.57 -15.21 -1.21
C GLU A 103 2.03 -15.47 0.21
N THR A 104 1.02 -14.71 0.64
CA THR A 104 0.36 -14.98 1.93
C THR A 104 -0.51 -16.22 1.81
N ALA A 105 -0.58 -17.03 2.88
CA ALA A 105 -1.23 -18.36 2.94
C ALA A 105 -2.74 -18.41 2.61
N ALA A 106 -3.35 -17.31 2.19
CA ALA A 106 -4.62 -17.29 1.50
C ALA A 106 -4.35 -16.70 0.13
N GLY A 107 -4.36 -17.52 -0.93
CA GLY A 107 -4.07 -17.19 -2.34
C GLY A 107 -5.00 -16.16 -2.98
N LYS A 108 -5.32 -15.08 -2.28
CA LYS A 108 -5.94 -13.88 -2.80
C LYS A 108 -4.82 -12.89 -3.15
N PRO A 109 -4.78 -12.36 -4.38
CA PRO A 109 -3.83 -11.32 -4.74
C PRO A 109 -4.02 -10.15 -3.77
N GLY A 110 -3.00 -9.92 -2.94
CA GLY A 110 -2.94 -8.70 -2.14
C GLY A 110 -2.93 -7.49 -3.09
N PRO A 111 -3.53 -6.36 -2.71
CA PRO A 111 -3.38 -5.12 -3.47
C PRO A 111 -1.88 -4.85 -3.69
N ALA A 112 -1.51 -4.51 -4.92
CA ALA A 112 -0.16 -4.14 -5.29
C ALA A 112 0.34 -3.02 -4.35
N SER A 113 1.57 -3.18 -3.83
CA SER A 113 2.40 -2.17 -3.16
C SER A 113 1.68 -1.14 -2.27
N SER A 114 1.86 -1.25 -0.95
CA SER A 114 1.50 -0.20 0.02
C SER A 114 1.85 1.20 -0.50
N PRO A 115 1.02 2.22 -0.20
CA PRO A 115 1.26 3.59 -0.60
C PRO A 115 2.63 4.03 -0.06
N SER A 116 3.50 4.48 -0.95
CA SER A 116 4.67 5.25 -0.59
C SER A 116 4.19 6.40 0.32
N ASN A 117 4.54 6.33 1.61
CA ASN A 117 4.14 7.33 2.59
C ASN A 117 5.05 8.56 2.45
N THR A 118 5.05 9.16 1.27
CA THR A 118 5.65 10.47 0.99
C THR A 118 4.88 11.06 -0.17
N THR A 119 4.20 12.16 0.09
CA THR A 119 3.49 13.02 -0.85
C THR A 119 4.24 13.19 -2.17
N GLY A 120 3.99 12.31 -3.16
CA GLY A 120 4.29 12.47 -4.60
C GLY A 120 5.67 13.00 -5.02
N ASN A 121 6.68 13.05 -4.15
CA ASN A 121 7.94 13.72 -4.43
C ASN A 121 9.15 12.86 -4.07
N LEU A 122 10.05 12.77 -5.03
CA LEU A 122 11.40 12.27 -4.83
C LEU A 122 12.17 13.30 -3.99
N ALA A 123 12.84 12.82 -2.95
CA ALA A 123 13.70 13.68 -2.16
C ALA A 123 14.89 14.17 -3.00
N PRO A 124 15.29 15.45 -2.90
CA PRO A 124 16.47 15.95 -3.61
C PRO A 124 17.72 15.13 -3.29
N GLY A 125 18.57 14.92 -4.30
CA GLY A 125 19.82 14.18 -4.14
C GLY A 125 20.22 13.40 -5.39
N LYS A 126 21.37 12.73 -5.30
CA LYS A 126 21.91 11.88 -6.34
C LYS A 126 21.36 10.46 -6.21
N TYR A 127 20.86 9.91 -7.32
CA TYR A 127 20.32 8.56 -7.44
C TYR A 127 21.17 7.80 -8.47
N PRO A 128 22.28 7.14 -8.04
CA PRO A 128 23.01 6.25 -8.91
C PRO A 128 22.14 5.08 -9.36
N CYS A 129 22.10 4.87 -10.67
CA CYS A 129 21.31 3.81 -11.29
C CYS A 129 22.18 2.61 -11.60
N TYR A 130 21.68 1.43 -11.23
CA TYR A 130 22.29 0.15 -11.49
C TYR A 130 21.29 -0.75 -12.22
N MET A 131 21.76 -1.40 -13.27
CA MET A 131 21.04 -2.47 -13.95
C MET A 131 21.61 -3.80 -13.52
N LEU A 132 20.74 -4.78 -13.37
CA LEU A 132 21.17 -6.14 -13.12
C LEU A 132 21.38 -6.84 -14.46
N ALA A 133 22.62 -7.20 -14.78
CA ALA A 133 22.93 -8.01 -15.96
C ALA A 133 23.47 -9.37 -15.47
N GLY A 134 22.64 -10.41 -15.62
CA GLY A 134 22.91 -11.70 -15.01
C GLY A 134 22.86 -11.63 -13.48
N SER A 135 23.95 -12.00 -12.81
CA SER A 135 24.08 -11.90 -11.34
C SER A 135 24.81 -10.64 -10.87
N THR A 136 25.27 -9.78 -11.79
CA THR A 136 26.13 -8.63 -11.47
C THR A 136 25.36 -7.32 -11.57
N LEU A 137 25.43 -6.51 -10.52
CA LEU A 137 24.97 -5.11 -10.52
C LEU A 137 25.93 -4.27 -11.34
N ASN A 138 25.49 -3.88 -12.53
CA ASN A 138 26.25 -3.03 -13.43
C ASN A 138 25.76 -1.59 -13.29
N TYR A 139 26.70 -0.70 -12.99
CA TYR A 139 26.42 0.73 -12.95
C TYR A 139 26.11 1.24 -14.36
N MET A 140 24.99 1.95 -14.50
CA MET A 140 24.46 2.32 -15.80
C MET A 140 24.97 3.66 -16.32
N PHE A 141 25.72 4.43 -15.52
CA PHE A 141 26.10 5.81 -15.82
C PHE A 141 24.90 6.75 -16.11
N ILE A 142 23.68 6.29 -15.84
CA ILE A 142 22.45 7.08 -15.93
C ILE A 142 22.14 7.58 -14.52
N ASP A 143 23.00 8.42 -13.95
CA ASP A 143 22.71 9.02 -12.65
C ASP A 143 21.52 9.97 -12.79
N ILE A 144 20.60 9.94 -11.82
CA ILE A 144 19.51 10.92 -11.72
C ILE A 144 19.79 11.82 -10.52
N HIS A 145 19.99 13.10 -10.77
CA HIS A 145 20.10 14.10 -9.72
C HIS A 145 18.76 14.83 -9.60
N ILE A 146 18.03 14.56 -8.53
CA ILE A 146 16.80 15.28 -8.23
C ILE A 146 17.19 16.62 -7.61
N GLU A 147 16.89 17.71 -8.32
CA GLU A 147 17.27 19.07 -7.93
C GLU A 147 16.20 19.70 -7.04
N SER A 148 14.94 19.53 -7.42
CA SER A 148 13.78 20.05 -6.71
C SER A 148 12.55 19.21 -7.02
N ASN A 149 11.44 19.52 -6.36
CA ASN A 149 10.13 19.01 -6.76
C ASN A 149 9.95 19.26 -8.26
N ASN A 150 9.71 18.19 -9.02
CA ASN A 150 9.52 18.15 -10.48
C ASN A 150 10.75 18.31 -11.40
N ARG A 151 11.97 18.51 -10.89
CA ARG A 151 13.15 18.79 -11.73
C ARG A 151 14.29 17.81 -11.45
N TYR A 152 14.91 17.34 -12.52
CA TYR A 152 16.09 16.48 -12.42
C TYR A 152 17.18 16.88 -13.43
N ARG A 153 18.37 16.36 -13.18
CA ARG A 153 19.52 16.41 -14.08
C ARG A 153 20.10 15.01 -14.25
N ASP A 154 20.49 14.63 -15.46
CA ASP A 154 21.17 13.36 -15.71
C ASP A 154 22.67 13.43 -15.34
N GLY A 155 23.35 12.28 -15.40
CA GLY A 155 24.79 12.18 -15.15
C GLY A 155 25.66 12.98 -16.14
N SER A 156 25.12 13.38 -17.29
CA SER A 156 25.77 14.22 -18.30
C SER A 156 25.49 15.72 -18.10
N GLY A 157 24.73 16.09 -17.07
CA GLY A 157 24.39 17.48 -16.79
C GLY A 157 23.16 18.02 -17.53
N LYS A 158 22.47 17.21 -18.35
CA LYS A 158 21.27 17.63 -19.07
C LYS A 158 20.06 17.59 -18.13
N THR A 159 19.20 18.59 -18.22
CA THR A 159 18.05 18.75 -17.33
C THR A 159 16.75 18.24 -17.96
N GLY A 160 15.84 17.80 -17.12
CA GLY A 160 14.45 17.52 -17.49
C GLY A 160 13.52 17.71 -16.30
N THR A 161 12.25 17.43 -16.53
CA THR A 161 11.23 17.42 -15.48
C THR A 161 10.69 16.02 -15.25
N TYR A 162 10.11 15.81 -14.08
CA TYR A 162 9.39 14.57 -13.77
C TYR A 162 8.08 14.86 -13.07
N THR A 163 7.11 13.96 -13.24
CA THR A 163 5.85 13.96 -12.51
C THR A 163 5.60 12.58 -11.94
N VAL A 164 5.25 12.52 -10.65
CA VAL A 164 4.80 11.28 -10.01
C VAL A 164 3.28 11.22 -10.12
N GLY A 165 2.79 10.29 -10.93
CA GLY A 165 1.37 10.05 -11.16
C GLY A 165 0.79 9.02 -10.20
N ALA A 166 -0.42 8.56 -10.52
CA ALA A 166 -1.07 7.48 -9.78
C ALA A 166 -0.23 6.19 -9.81
N ASN A 167 -0.40 5.35 -8.80
CA ASN A 167 0.30 4.06 -8.64
C ASN A 167 1.83 4.18 -8.63
N ASP A 168 2.33 5.31 -8.13
CA ASP A 168 3.76 5.62 -8.03
C ASP A 168 4.47 5.69 -9.39
N SER A 169 3.74 5.81 -10.50
CA SER A 169 4.35 5.95 -11.83
C SER A 169 5.09 7.28 -11.95
N ILE A 170 6.26 7.28 -12.60
CA ILE A 170 7.05 8.49 -12.84
C ILE A 170 7.13 8.70 -14.34
N SER A 171 6.65 9.85 -14.81
CA SER A 171 6.81 10.31 -16.19
C SER A 171 7.92 11.34 -16.24
N PHE A 172 8.85 11.19 -17.18
CA PHE A 172 9.97 12.10 -17.36
C PHE A 172 9.82 12.89 -18.66
N THR A 173 10.46 14.06 -18.71
CA THR A 173 10.74 14.82 -19.93
C THR A 173 12.25 14.94 -20.13
N GLY A 174 12.68 15.43 -21.30
CA GLY A 174 14.10 15.63 -21.60
C GLY A 174 14.85 14.31 -21.84
N PRO A 175 16.08 14.14 -21.33
CA PRO A 175 16.94 12.97 -21.61
C PRO A 175 16.31 11.61 -21.27
N LEU A 176 15.46 11.56 -20.25
CA LEU A 176 14.76 10.32 -19.82
C LEU A 176 13.32 10.24 -20.34
N ALA A 177 12.92 11.03 -21.33
CA ALA A 177 11.53 11.06 -21.82
C ALA A 177 11.03 9.70 -22.34
N SER A 178 11.92 8.85 -22.84
CA SER A 178 11.58 7.49 -23.30
C SER A 178 11.50 6.47 -22.14
N ALA A 179 12.02 6.81 -20.96
CA ALA A 179 12.02 5.91 -19.83
C ALA A 179 10.65 5.85 -19.15
N LYS A 180 10.27 4.66 -18.70
CA LYS A 180 9.16 4.46 -17.78
C LYS A 180 9.73 4.36 -16.37
N GLY A 181 9.30 5.25 -15.49
CA GLY A 181 9.73 5.24 -14.09
C GLY A 181 8.64 4.78 -13.14
N LYS A 182 9.05 4.30 -11.98
CA LYS A 182 8.17 4.06 -10.84
C LYS A 182 8.90 4.33 -9.53
N LEU A 183 8.25 5.04 -8.61
CA LEU A 183 8.72 5.20 -7.24
C LEU A 183 8.59 3.84 -6.53
N LEU A 184 9.70 3.39 -5.94
CA LEU A 184 9.77 2.13 -5.19
C LEU A 184 9.79 2.45 -3.69
N PRO A 185 9.51 1.47 -2.80
CA PRO A 185 9.68 1.69 -1.36
C PRO A 185 11.10 2.14 -1.00
N GLY A 186 11.20 3.14 -0.13
CA GLY A 186 12.45 3.88 0.13
C GLY A 186 12.69 5.00 -0.88
N PRO A 187 13.74 5.83 -0.74
CA PRO A 187 14.08 6.85 -1.74
C PRO A 187 14.72 6.19 -2.96
N ARG A 188 13.93 5.42 -3.73
CA ARG A 188 14.36 4.59 -4.85
C ARG A 188 13.46 4.76 -6.07
N ILE A 189 14.07 4.70 -7.24
CA ILE A 189 13.43 4.81 -8.56
C ILE A 189 13.67 3.52 -9.31
N GLY A 190 12.61 2.86 -9.77
CA GLY A 190 12.70 1.82 -10.79
C GLY A 190 12.59 2.47 -12.17
N LEU A 191 13.44 2.08 -13.11
CA LEU A 191 13.44 2.55 -14.49
C LEU A 191 13.38 1.37 -15.47
N ASN A 192 12.61 1.55 -16.53
CA ASN A 192 12.69 0.78 -17.77
C ASN A 192 13.05 1.74 -18.89
N MET A 193 14.23 1.58 -19.48
CA MET A 193 14.73 2.44 -20.57
C MET A 193 14.15 2.10 -21.95
N ASN A 194 13.51 0.94 -22.08
CA ASN A 194 12.96 0.40 -23.33
C ASN A 194 11.45 0.65 -23.47
N GLY A 195 10.84 1.43 -22.57
CA GLY A 195 9.41 1.75 -22.59
C GLY A 195 8.47 0.60 -22.17
N GLY A 196 9.01 -0.55 -21.78
CA GLY A 196 8.25 -1.70 -21.32
C GLY A 196 7.81 -1.62 -19.85
N ASN A 197 7.13 -2.66 -19.36
CA ASN A 197 6.62 -2.71 -17.98
C ASN A 197 7.64 -3.24 -16.95
N PHE A 198 8.78 -3.74 -17.41
CA PHE A 198 9.80 -4.39 -16.59
C PHE A 198 10.90 -3.41 -16.14
N TYR A 199 10.92 -2.99 -14.88
CA TYR A 199 11.95 -2.04 -14.42
C TYR A 199 13.28 -2.77 -14.15
N ASN A 200 14.10 -2.94 -15.19
CA ASN A 200 15.40 -3.64 -15.11
C ASN A 200 16.50 -2.83 -14.40
N THR A 201 16.25 -1.54 -14.18
CA THR A 201 17.20 -0.60 -13.59
C THR A 201 16.64 -0.05 -12.30
N SER A 202 17.45 -0.03 -11.26
CA SER A 202 17.09 0.55 -9.97
C SER A 202 18.08 1.64 -9.58
N CYS A 203 17.54 2.77 -9.14
CA CYS A 203 18.32 3.92 -8.72
C CYS A 203 17.99 4.22 -7.27
N SER A 204 19.00 4.17 -6.40
CA SER A 204 18.80 4.40 -4.97
C SER A 204 19.51 5.68 -4.59
N ARG A 205 18.85 6.56 -3.81
CA ARG A 205 19.48 7.80 -3.35
C ARG A 205 20.76 7.48 -2.59
N SER A 206 21.87 8.11 -2.98
CA SER A 206 23.12 8.07 -2.21
C SER A 206 22.90 8.78 -0.88
N LYS A 207 23.50 8.25 0.19
CA LYS A 207 23.51 8.92 1.50
C LYS A 207 24.21 10.26 1.43
#